data_AF-A0A075A7Q6-F1
#
_entry.id   AF-A0A075A7Q6-F1
#
_cell.length_a   1.000
_cell.length_b   1.000
_cell.length_c   1.000
_cell.angle_alpha   90.00
_cell.angle_beta   90.00
_cell.angle_gamma   90.00
#
_symmetry.space_group_name_H-M   'P 1'
#
loop_
_entity.id
_entity.type
_entity.pdbx_description
1 polymer ?
#
loop_
_entity_poly.entity_id
_entity_poly.type
_entity_poly.pdbx_seq_one_letter_code
_entity_poly.pdbx_strand_id
1 'polypeptide(L)'
;MERGISGIDRPVLQMQLIRHLAKSHGACLVDRLCVHLAQTYGVQWPTPASSNKPDDQKDSTGAIQTDSPSPSSPDFVNPMTPDQRQQLVEMLKHSGAADAAQTSSALQNVIEKMRAIQQTANVGLTDYYLAVEALATDHTGISLPTLHARVDNKRRKEERSKANELALQVELQLQTAIEALHKEADMRLAATASLAAVCLFAQVATGWPVTAPGKCVPDLVSWLSDFVSSRRSSNNSKETTTSPALQALLNSTAIPDLVELTALISQHMHSGIDISFNTDLGTKFEQVVNVAKQCRKLMT
;
A
#
# COMPACT_ATOMS: atom_id res chain seq x y z
N MET A 1 -1.15 -3.15 -7.88
CA MET A 1 0.06 -2.65 -7.20
C MET A 1 1.31 -3.21 -7.85
N GLU A 2 1.60 -4.51 -7.72
CA GLU A 2 2.75 -5.14 -8.40
C GLU A 2 2.82 -4.78 -9.90
N ARG A 3 1.74 -5.01 -10.67
CA ARG A 3 1.71 -4.66 -12.11
C ARG A 3 2.03 -3.19 -12.40
N GLY A 4 1.64 -2.27 -11.50
CA GLY A 4 1.97 -0.86 -11.64
C GLY A 4 3.45 -0.62 -11.40
N ILE A 5 4.00 -1.22 -10.34
CA ILE A 5 5.43 -1.16 -10.04
C ILE A 5 6.27 -1.76 -11.17
N SER A 6 5.87 -2.90 -11.74
CA SER A 6 6.54 -3.52 -12.89
C SER A 6 6.53 -2.65 -14.16
N GLY A 7 5.61 -1.67 -14.24
CA GLY A 7 5.55 -0.71 -15.34
C GLY A 7 6.56 0.45 -15.23
N ILE A 8 7.29 0.55 -14.12
CA ILE A 8 8.30 1.60 -13.88
C ILE A 8 9.65 1.13 -14.42
N ASP A 9 10.19 1.71 -15.48
CA ASP A 9 11.45 1.30 -16.12
C ASP A 9 12.72 1.74 -15.38
N ARG A 10 12.74 1.60 -14.04
CA ARG A 10 13.91 1.84 -13.19
C ARG A 10 14.11 0.67 -12.21
N PRO A 11 15.01 -0.29 -12.48
CA PRO A 11 15.13 -1.53 -11.70
C PRO A 11 15.37 -1.33 -10.20
N VAL A 12 16.22 -0.37 -9.83
CA VAL A 12 16.50 -0.06 -8.41
C VAL A 12 15.26 0.47 -7.70
N LEU A 13 14.52 1.37 -8.35
CA LEU A 13 13.28 1.92 -7.81
C LEU A 13 12.20 0.84 -7.71
N GLN A 14 12.02 0.03 -8.75
CA GLN A 14 11.10 -1.12 -8.72
C GLN A 14 11.38 -2.00 -7.50
N MET A 15 12.64 -2.37 -7.27
CA MET A 15 13.05 -3.21 -6.15
C MET A 15 12.66 -2.59 -4.80
N GLN A 16 12.88 -1.29 -4.62
CA GLN A 16 12.49 -0.58 -3.39
C GLN A 16 10.96 -0.57 -3.19
N LEU A 17 10.20 -0.37 -4.25
CA LEU A 17 8.74 -0.36 -4.22
C LEU A 17 8.15 -1.75 -3.94
N ILE A 18 8.74 -2.81 -4.51
CA ILE A 18 8.36 -4.20 -4.21
C ILE A 18 8.64 -4.55 -2.75
N ARG A 19 9.80 -4.15 -2.22
CA ARG A 19 10.11 -4.30 -0.78
C ARG A 19 9.07 -3.59 0.09
N HIS A 20 8.68 -2.38 -0.31
CA HIS A 20 7.66 -1.62 0.39
C HIS A 20 6.29 -2.33 0.33
N LEU A 21 5.87 -2.79 -0.84
CA LEU A 21 4.63 -3.54 -1.05
C LEU A 21 4.57 -4.80 -0.16
N ALA A 22 5.66 -5.56 -0.09
CA ALA A 22 5.75 -6.72 0.80
C ALA A 22 5.72 -6.34 2.29
N LYS A 23 6.30 -5.18 2.65
CA LYS A 23 6.29 -4.68 4.03
C LYS A 23 4.93 -4.14 4.47
N SER A 24 4.19 -3.46 3.60
CA SER A 24 2.89 -2.85 3.95
C SER A 24 1.72 -3.79 3.75
N HIS A 25 1.65 -4.48 2.61
CA HIS A 25 0.53 -5.34 2.26
C HIS A 25 0.83 -6.82 2.54
N GLY A 26 2.03 -7.29 2.20
CA GLY A 26 2.44 -8.67 2.48
C GLY A 26 2.42 -8.99 3.97
N ALA A 27 2.98 -8.11 4.80
CA ALA A 27 2.96 -8.25 6.26
C ALA A 27 1.54 -8.25 6.82
N CYS A 28 0.66 -7.37 6.33
CA CYS A 28 -0.74 -7.34 6.77
C CYS A 28 -1.48 -8.64 6.43
N LEU A 29 -1.22 -9.23 5.25
CA LEU A 29 -1.78 -10.54 4.89
C LEU A 29 -1.29 -11.62 5.86
N VAL A 30 0.01 -11.66 6.15
CA VAL A 30 0.57 -12.62 7.10
C VAL A 30 -0.02 -12.45 8.49
N ASP A 31 -0.16 -11.21 8.97
CA ASP A 31 -0.73 -10.93 10.29
C ASP A 31 -2.17 -11.43 10.40
N ARG A 32 -2.97 -11.25 9.34
CA ARG A 32 -4.34 -11.79 9.26
C ARG A 32 -4.34 -13.31 9.26
N LEU A 33 -3.44 -13.94 8.49
CA LEU A 33 -3.30 -15.40 8.50
C LEU A 33 -2.93 -15.90 9.90
N CYS A 34 -1.99 -15.24 10.58
CA CYS A 34 -1.59 -15.58 11.94
C CYS A 34 -2.80 -15.54 12.90
N VAL A 35 -3.56 -14.45 12.90
CA VAL A 35 -4.78 -14.31 13.72
C VAL A 35 -5.78 -15.43 13.43
N HIS A 36 -6.09 -15.66 12.15
CA HIS A 36 -7.06 -16.68 11.76
C HIS A 36 -6.62 -18.09 12.16
N LEU A 37 -5.35 -18.44 11.95
CA LEU A 37 -4.82 -19.75 12.32
C LEU A 37 -4.81 -19.95 13.84
N ALA A 38 -4.47 -18.92 14.61
CA ALA A 38 -4.53 -18.99 16.08
C ALA A 38 -5.97 -19.29 16.56
N GLN A 39 -6.97 -18.62 15.98
CA GLN A 39 -8.39 -18.85 16.28
C GLN A 39 -8.83 -20.26 15.88
N THR A 40 -8.48 -20.72 14.67
CA THR A 40 -8.86 -22.04 14.15
C THR A 40 -8.32 -23.17 15.02
N TYR A 41 -7.08 -23.07 15.50
CA TYR A 41 -6.44 -24.12 16.29
C TYR A 41 -6.55 -23.91 17.81
N GLY A 42 -7.30 -22.89 18.26
CA GLY A 42 -7.53 -22.63 19.69
C GLY A 42 -6.24 -22.32 20.47
N VAL A 43 -5.22 -21.80 19.80
CA VAL A 43 -3.94 -21.44 20.45
C VAL A 43 -4.14 -20.12 21.18
N GLN A 44 -3.85 -20.10 22.49
CA GLN A 44 -3.84 -18.86 23.27
C GLN A 44 -2.74 -17.92 22.74
N TRP A 45 -3.17 -17.00 21.89
CA TRP A 45 -2.33 -15.98 21.27
C TRP A 45 -2.54 -14.65 22.01
N PRO A 46 -1.48 -13.90 22.37
CA PRO A 46 -1.67 -12.64 23.07
C PRO A 46 -2.44 -11.68 22.18
N THR A 47 -3.60 -11.23 22.67
CA THR A 47 -4.28 -10.05 22.15
C THR A 47 -3.29 -8.88 22.24
N PRO A 48 -3.16 -8.03 21.20
CA PRO A 48 -2.38 -6.80 21.34
C PRO A 48 -2.93 -6.07 22.56
N ALA A 49 -2.04 -5.74 23.50
CA ALA A 49 -2.38 -5.15 24.78
C ALA A 49 -3.46 -4.08 24.58
N SER A 50 -4.66 -4.34 25.11
CA SER A 50 -5.61 -3.28 25.39
C SER A 50 -4.83 -2.23 26.16
N SER A 51 -4.72 -1.03 25.60
CA SER A 51 -4.13 0.13 26.25
C SER A 51 -4.57 0.14 27.72
N ASN A 52 -3.65 -0.16 28.63
CA ASN A 52 -3.83 0.07 30.05
C ASN A 52 -3.99 1.59 30.23
N LYS A 53 -5.23 2.07 30.11
CA LYS A 53 -5.60 3.29 30.80
C LYS A 53 -5.64 2.92 32.29
N PRO A 54 -5.05 3.72 33.18
CA PRO A 54 -5.27 3.51 34.59
C PRO A 54 -6.76 3.72 34.88
N ASP A 55 -7.38 2.67 35.41
CA ASP A 55 -8.69 2.74 36.08
C ASP A 55 -8.57 3.70 37.25
N ASP A 56 -9.22 4.86 37.14
CA ASP A 56 -9.69 5.60 38.31
C ASP A 56 -11.18 5.27 38.51
N GLN A 57 -11.40 4.65 39.66
CA GLN A 57 -12.62 4.06 40.21
C GLN A 57 -13.73 5.11 40.45
N LYS A 58 -14.99 4.82 40.08
CA LYS A 58 -16.14 4.81 41.02
C LYS A 58 -17.51 4.47 40.40
N ASP A 59 -18.11 3.45 41.02
CA ASP A 59 -19.51 3.29 41.43
C ASP A 59 -20.66 3.24 40.41
N SER A 60 -21.16 2.01 40.16
CA SER A 60 -22.42 1.48 40.71
C SER A 60 -23.31 0.67 39.75
N THR A 61 -23.71 -0.49 40.28
CA THR A 61 -24.98 -1.23 40.07
C THR A 61 -25.29 -1.91 38.73
N GLY A 62 -25.04 -3.22 38.69
CA GLY A 62 -26.08 -4.25 38.54
C GLY A 62 -26.88 -4.33 37.24
N ALA A 63 -26.45 -5.21 36.33
CA ALA A 63 -27.35 -5.99 35.47
C ALA A 63 -26.63 -7.27 35.01
N ILE A 64 -27.22 -8.42 35.30
CA ILE A 64 -26.79 -9.73 34.78
C ILE A 64 -27.24 -9.77 33.32
N GLN A 65 -26.30 -9.69 32.38
CA GLN A 65 -26.50 -10.12 31.00
C GLN A 65 -25.43 -11.16 30.66
N THR A 66 -25.89 -12.40 30.52
CA THR A 66 -25.19 -13.47 29.84
C THR A 66 -25.10 -13.13 28.36
N ASP A 67 -24.05 -12.41 27.97
CA ASP A 67 -23.65 -12.28 26.57
C ASP A 67 -22.30 -12.97 26.38
N SER A 68 -22.33 -14.03 25.56
CA SER A 68 -21.12 -14.66 25.04
C SER A 68 -20.25 -13.59 24.38
N PRO A 69 -18.93 -13.52 24.67
CA PRO A 69 -18.07 -12.63 23.93
C PRO A 69 -17.95 -13.17 22.51
N SER A 70 -18.70 -12.60 21.58
CA SER A 70 -18.31 -12.61 20.17
C SER A 70 -16.86 -12.13 20.10
N PRO A 71 -15.95 -12.83 19.41
CA PRO A 71 -14.58 -12.38 19.27
C PRO A 71 -14.62 -11.07 18.49
N SER A 72 -14.43 -9.97 19.20
CA SER A 72 -14.19 -8.66 18.61
C SER A 72 -13.05 -8.83 17.62
N SER A 73 -13.36 -8.52 16.35
CA SER A 73 -12.39 -8.50 15.27
C SER A 73 -11.15 -7.73 15.76
N PRO A 74 -9.94 -8.31 15.74
CA PRO A 74 -8.79 -7.59 16.25
C PRO A 74 -8.60 -6.36 15.39
N ASP A 75 -8.68 -5.20 16.03
CA ASP A 75 -8.26 -3.94 15.45
C ASP A 75 -6.79 -4.11 15.00
N PHE A 76 -6.58 -4.28 13.70
CA PHE A 76 -5.27 -4.41 13.04
C PHE A 76 -4.46 -3.10 13.09
N VAL A 77 -4.71 -2.27 14.10
CA VAL A 77 -4.11 -0.96 14.31
C VAL A 77 -2.61 -1.09 14.64
N ASN A 78 -2.17 -2.24 15.13
CA ASN A 78 -0.76 -2.54 15.37
C ASN A 78 -0.27 -3.74 14.54
N PRO A 79 0.66 -3.55 13.57
CA PRO A 79 1.24 -4.65 12.80
C PRO A 79 2.07 -5.57 13.71
N MET A 80 2.01 -6.88 13.47
CA MET A 80 2.76 -7.85 14.28
C MET A 80 4.26 -7.72 14.06
N THR A 81 5.03 -7.94 15.13
CA THR A 81 6.48 -8.03 15.04
C THR A 81 6.92 -9.35 14.39
N PRO A 82 8.13 -9.42 13.80
CA PRO A 82 8.68 -10.69 13.30
C PRO A 82 8.70 -11.80 14.37
N ASP A 83 9.04 -11.45 15.61
CA ASP A 83 9.13 -12.39 16.73
C ASP A 83 7.76 -12.95 17.11
N GLN A 84 6.73 -12.09 17.11
CA GLN A 84 5.35 -12.53 17.28
C GLN A 84 4.95 -13.55 16.21
N ARG A 85 5.21 -13.27 14.94
CA ARG A 85 4.89 -14.23 13.87
C ARG A 85 5.60 -15.59 14.08
N GLN A 86 6.86 -15.56 14.51
CA GLN A 86 7.64 -16.77 14.76
C GLN A 86 7.13 -17.55 15.99
N GLN A 87 6.75 -16.84 17.06
CA GLN A 87 6.18 -17.45 18.26
C GLN A 87 4.88 -18.21 17.93
N LEU A 88 4.04 -17.69 17.03
CA LEU A 88 2.82 -18.38 16.61
C LEU A 88 3.15 -19.69 15.88
N VAL A 89 4.13 -19.66 14.98
CA VAL A 89 4.59 -20.87 14.27
C VAL A 89 4.98 -21.94 15.27
N GLU A 90 5.78 -21.58 16.29
CA GLU A 90 6.18 -22.53 17.33
C GLU A 90 4.98 -23.05 18.13
N MET A 91 4.02 -22.20 18.49
CA MET A 91 2.84 -22.69 19.21
C MET A 91 1.94 -23.60 18.37
N LEU A 92 1.75 -23.32 17.08
CA LEU A 92 1.01 -24.19 16.16
C LEU A 92 1.69 -25.56 16.04
N LYS A 93 3.01 -25.57 15.93
CA LYS A 93 3.83 -26.78 15.83
C LYS A 93 3.70 -27.68 17.07
N HIS A 94 3.52 -27.09 18.25
CA HIS A 94 3.41 -27.80 19.52
C HIS A 94 1.96 -27.95 20.02
N SER A 95 0.95 -27.58 19.23
CA SER A 95 -0.47 -27.66 19.63
C SER A 95 -1.01 -29.09 19.74
N GLY A 96 -0.26 -30.10 19.26
CA GLY A 96 -0.65 -31.52 19.32
C GLY A 96 -1.56 -31.99 18.19
N ALA A 97 -2.08 -31.09 17.35
CA ALA A 97 -2.84 -31.43 16.15
C ALA A 97 -1.92 -31.59 14.93
N ALA A 98 -2.03 -32.71 14.21
CA ALA A 98 -1.21 -32.97 13.02
C ALA A 98 -1.39 -31.89 11.94
N ASP A 99 -2.64 -31.47 11.72
CA ASP A 99 -3.00 -30.42 10.75
C ASP A 99 -2.38 -29.06 11.14
N ALA A 100 -2.27 -28.78 12.43
CA ALA A 100 -1.64 -27.55 12.93
C ALA A 100 -0.12 -27.57 12.69
N ALA A 101 0.53 -28.72 12.85
CA ALA A 101 1.95 -28.88 12.56
C ALA A 101 2.27 -28.69 11.07
N GLN A 102 1.45 -29.26 10.17
CA GLN A 102 1.59 -29.03 8.73
C GLN A 102 1.35 -27.56 8.38
N THR A 103 0.28 -26.97 8.91
CA THR A 103 -0.06 -25.56 8.69
C THR A 103 1.02 -24.61 9.22
N SER A 104 1.68 -24.95 10.35
CA SER A 104 2.81 -24.19 10.88
C SER A 104 3.99 -24.13 9.91
N SER A 105 4.28 -25.24 9.22
CA SER A 105 5.38 -25.33 8.26
C SER A 105 5.09 -24.50 7.01
N ALA A 106 3.84 -24.55 6.52
CA ALA A 106 3.40 -23.71 5.40
C ALA A 106 3.41 -22.22 5.77
N LEU A 107 2.95 -21.85 6.97
CA LEU A 107 3.01 -20.47 7.47
C LEU A 107 4.45 -19.97 7.60
N GLN A 108 5.36 -20.81 8.12
CA GLN A 108 6.79 -20.50 8.20
C GLN A 108 7.38 -20.17 6.83
N ASN A 109 7.07 -20.98 5.81
CA ASN A 109 7.53 -20.73 4.44
C ASN A 109 7.00 -19.38 3.91
N VAL A 110 5.73 -19.05 4.14
CA VAL A 110 5.17 -17.72 3.76
C VAL A 110 5.94 -16.57 4.42
N ILE A 111 6.21 -16.69 5.73
CA ILE A 111 6.97 -15.69 6.50
C ILE A 111 8.40 -15.54 5.94
N GLU A 112 9.05 -16.67 5.60
CA GLU A 112 10.39 -16.68 5.03
C GLU A 112 10.47 -16.02 3.66
N LYS A 113 9.54 -16.33 2.75
CA LYS A 113 9.49 -15.67 1.43
C LYS A 113 9.25 -14.17 1.56
N MET A 114 8.33 -13.76 2.44
CA MET A 114 8.11 -12.34 2.72
C MET A 114 9.39 -11.65 3.23
N ARG A 115 10.08 -12.26 4.20
CA ARG A 115 11.32 -11.74 4.77
C ARG A 115 12.41 -11.62 3.69
N ALA A 116 12.55 -12.63 2.85
CA ALA A 116 13.54 -12.64 1.76
C ALA A 116 13.30 -11.51 0.76
N ILE A 117 12.03 -11.23 0.40
CA ILE A 117 11.66 -10.08 -0.43
C ILE A 117 12.08 -8.79 0.26
N GLN A 118 11.72 -8.61 1.54
CA GLN A 118 12.00 -7.39 2.29
C GLN A 118 13.50 -7.08 2.44
N GLN A 119 14.33 -8.11 2.61
CA GLN A 119 15.77 -7.96 2.85
C GLN A 119 16.59 -7.85 1.57
N THR A 120 16.39 -8.79 0.65
CA THR A 120 17.25 -8.94 -0.54
C THR A 120 16.52 -8.58 -1.82
N ALA A 121 15.19 -8.76 -1.86
CA ALA A 121 14.40 -8.71 -3.10
C ALA A 121 14.93 -9.63 -4.22
N ASN A 122 15.76 -10.62 -3.86
CA ASN A 122 16.22 -11.67 -4.79
C ASN A 122 15.15 -12.75 -5.00
N VAL A 123 14.13 -12.76 -4.13
CA VAL A 123 12.94 -13.61 -4.22
C VAL A 123 11.84 -12.77 -4.85
N GLY A 124 11.16 -13.30 -5.87
CA GLY A 124 10.06 -12.61 -6.54
C GLY A 124 8.78 -12.64 -5.69
N LEU A 125 7.86 -11.72 -5.93
CA LEU A 125 6.51 -11.81 -5.35
C LEU A 125 5.80 -13.10 -5.76
N THR A 126 6.13 -13.65 -6.93
CA THR A 126 5.65 -14.96 -7.39
C THR A 126 5.95 -16.08 -6.39
N ASP A 127 7.16 -16.14 -5.82
CA ASP A 127 7.51 -17.19 -4.86
C ASP A 127 6.75 -17.04 -3.54
N TYR A 128 6.56 -15.78 -3.10
CA TYR A 128 5.74 -15.48 -1.93
C TYR A 128 4.28 -15.88 -2.15
N TYR A 129 3.75 -15.57 -3.33
CA TYR A 129 2.41 -15.96 -3.74
C TYR A 129 2.24 -17.48 -3.78
N LEU A 130 3.16 -18.22 -4.40
CA LEU A 130 3.13 -19.69 -4.40
C LEU A 130 3.14 -20.27 -2.98
N ALA A 131 3.88 -19.68 -2.05
CA ALA A 131 3.85 -20.10 -0.65
C ALA A 131 2.47 -19.85 0.00
N VAL A 132 1.81 -18.73 -0.32
CA VAL A 132 0.43 -18.44 0.13
C VAL A 132 -0.57 -19.44 -0.47
N GLU A 133 -0.41 -19.83 -1.73
CA GLU A 133 -1.25 -20.86 -2.36
C GLU A 133 -1.11 -22.21 -1.68
N ALA A 134 0.13 -22.62 -1.41
CA ALA A 134 0.43 -23.87 -0.73
C ALA A 134 -0.25 -23.89 0.64
N LEU A 135 -0.14 -22.81 1.42
CA LEU A 135 -0.82 -22.68 2.71
C LEU A 135 -2.35 -22.80 2.57
N ALA A 136 -2.96 -22.14 1.60
CA ALA A 136 -4.41 -22.19 1.39
C ALA A 136 -4.87 -23.60 0.97
N THR A 137 -4.12 -24.24 0.08
CA THR A 137 -4.40 -25.59 -0.42
C THR A 137 -4.28 -26.61 0.72
N ASP A 138 -3.20 -26.54 1.50
CA ASP A 138 -2.93 -27.46 2.61
C ASP A 138 -3.94 -27.30 3.75
N HIS A 139 -4.36 -26.07 4.06
CA HIS A 139 -5.24 -25.79 5.20
C HIS A 139 -6.74 -25.90 4.87
N THR A 140 -7.15 -25.52 3.66
CA THR A 140 -8.58 -25.40 3.30
C THR A 140 -8.98 -26.21 2.07
N GLY A 141 -8.02 -26.83 1.36
CA GLY A 141 -8.27 -27.46 0.06
C GLY A 141 -8.58 -26.47 -1.05
N ILE A 142 -8.45 -25.16 -0.81
CA ILE A 142 -8.74 -24.11 -1.78
C ILE A 142 -7.47 -23.81 -2.58
N SER A 143 -7.51 -24.05 -3.89
CA SER A 143 -6.55 -23.42 -4.81
C SER A 143 -6.90 -21.95 -4.92
N LEU A 144 -5.88 -21.08 -4.81
CA LEU A 144 -5.99 -19.65 -5.00
C LEU A 144 -5.58 -19.29 -6.44
N PRO A 145 -6.50 -19.34 -7.41
CA PRO A 145 -6.19 -18.99 -8.80
C PRO A 145 -5.80 -17.52 -8.98
N THR A 146 -5.84 -16.71 -7.92
CA THR A 146 -5.46 -15.30 -7.90
C THR A 146 -3.98 -15.06 -8.18
N LEU A 147 -3.11 -16.06 -8.04
CA LEU A 147 -1.66 -15.88 -8.13
C LEU A 147 -1.12 -16.03 -9.55
N HIS A 148 -1.93 -16.58 -10.45
CA HIS A 148 -1.71 -16.51 -11.88
C HIS A 148 -2.78 -15.59 -12.42
N ALA A 149 -2.39 -14.52 -13.10
CA ALA A 149 -3.33 -13.64 -13.79
C ALA A 149 -4.08 -14.48 -14.83
N ARG A 150 -5.17 -15.14 -14.42
CA ARG A 150 -6.06 -15.81 -15.38
C ARG A 150 -6.50 -14.72 -16.34
N VAL A 151 -6.35 -14.99 -17.63
CA VAL A 151 -6.73 -14.10 -18.74
C VAL A 151 -8.26 -14.06 -18.88
N ASP A 152 -8.98 -14.11 -17.76
CA ASP A 152 -10.43 -14.01 -17.72
C ASP A 152 -10.82 -12.53 -17.74
N ASN A 153 -11.62 -12.17 -18.75
CA ASN A 153 -12.15 -10.82 -18.92
C ASN A 153 -12.96 -10.35 -17.70
N LYS A 154 -13.66 -11.26 -17.01
CA LYS A 154 -14.43 -10.92 -15.80
C LYS A 154 -13.50 -10.46 -14.69
N ARG A 155 -12.46 -11.25 -14.40
CA ARG A 155 -11.46 -10.93 -13.38
C ARG A 155 -10.70 -9.65 -13.73
N ARG A 156 -10.33 -9.46 -15.00
CA ARG A 156 -9.69 -8.21 -15.45
C ARG A 156 -10.58 -6.99 -15.20
N LYS A 157 -11.89 -7.12 -15.38
CA LYS A 157 -12.87 -6.06 -15.07
C LYS A 157 -12.93 -5.78 -13.57
N GLU A 158 -12.96 -6.81 -12.72
CA GLU A 158 -12.94 -6.67 -11.26
C GLU A 158 -11.66 -6.00 -10.77
N GLU A 159 -10.49 -6.42 -11.27
CA GLU A 159 -9.19 -5.83 -10.94
C GLU A 159 -9.11 -4.36 -11.39
N ARG A 160 -9.69 -4.01 -12.55
CA ARG A 160 -9.81 -2.61 -12.99
C ARG A 160 -10.75 -1.80 -12.11
N SER A 161 -11.89 -2.36 -11.73
CA SER A 161 -12.82 -1.72 -10.79
C SER A 161 -12.11 -1.40 -9.47
N LYS A 162 -11.34 -2.37 -8.93
CA LYS A 162 -10.56 -2.17 -7.71
C LYS A 162 -9.44 -1.15 -7.88
N ALA A 163 -8.78 -1.12 -9.05
CA ALA A 163 -7.79 -0.11 -9.36
C ALA A 163 -8.39 1.32 -9.35
N ASN A 164 -9.61 1.47 -9.86
CA ASN A 164 -10.31 2.75 -9.87
C ASN A 164 -10.78 3.16 -8.46
N GLU A 165 -11.21 2.21 -7.64
CA GLU A 165 -11.51 2.45 -6.21
C GLU A 165 -10.27 2.95 -5.45
N LEU A 166 -9.11 2.31 -5.66
CA LEU A 166 -7.86 2.74 -5.04
C LEU A 166 -7.43 4.13 -5.53
N ALA A 167 -7.62 4.44 -6.82
CA ALA A 167 -7.34 5.78 -7.34
C ALA A 167 -8.23 6.85 -6.67
N LEU A 168 -9.50 6.54 -6.40
CA LEU A 168 -10.41 7.42 -5.67
C LEU A 168 -9.95 7.64 -4.22
N GLN A 169 -9.48 6.58 -3.54
CA GLN A 169 -8.93 6.69 -2.18
C GLN A 169 -7.67 7.57 -2.15
N VAL A 170 -6.77 7.41 -3.12
CA VAL A 170 -5.57 8.23 -3.25
C VAL A 170 -5.91 9.69 -3.60
N GLU A 171 -6.91 9.92 -4.45
CA GLU A 171 -7.42 11.27 -4.73
C GLU A 171 -7.97 11.92 -3.46
N LEU A 172 -8.74 11.19 -2.65
CA LEU A 172 -9.27 11.71 -1.39
C LEU A 172 -8.14 12.05 -0.42
N GLN A 173 -7.14 11.17 -0.28
CA GLN A 173 -5.95 11.45 0.54
C GLN A 173 -5.22 12.72 0.09
N LEU A 174 -5.06 12.92 -1.22
CA LEU A 174 -4.48 14.13 -1.78
C LEU A 174 -5.31 15.37 -1.40
N GLN A 175 -6.63 15.33 -1.59
CA GLN A 175 -7.52 16.45 -1.26
C GLN A 175 -7.49 16.78 0.23
N THR A 176 -7.64 15.77 1.09
CA THR A 176 -7.62 15.95 2.55
C THR A 176 -6.28 16.51 3.03
N ALA A 177 -5.16 16.03 2.47
CA ALA A 177 -3.84 16.54 2.83
C ALA A 177 -3.68 18.03 2.44
N ILE A 178 -4.19 18.44 1.27
CA ILE A 178 -4.13 19.84 0.84
C ILE A 178 -5.09 20.74 1.62
N GLU A 179 -6.31 20.28 1.91
CA GLU A 179 -7.23 21.01 2.78
C GLU A 179 -6.68 21.21 4.19
N ALA A 180 -6.00 20.20 4.73
CA ALA A 180 -5.29 20.32 6.00
C ALA A 180 -4.10 21.28 5.88
N LEU A 181 -3.32 21.19 4.81
CA LEU A 181 -2.17 22.07 4.55
C LEU A 181 -2.56 23.55 4.44
N HIS A 182 -3.76 23.85 3.91
CA HIS A 182 -4.30 25.21 3.89
C HIS A 182 -4.69 25.74 5.28
N LYS A 183 -5.04 24.86 6.22
CA LYS A 183 -5.38 25.23 7.60
C LYS A 183 -4.13 25.34 8.47
N GLU A 184 -3.20 24.42 8.26
CA GLU A 184 -1.96 24.27 9.00
C GLU A 184 -0.83 24.11 8.00
N ALA A 185 0.09 25.07 7.94
CA ALA A 185 1.24 25.04 7.03
C ALA A 185 2.31 24.01 7.48
N ASP A 186 1.93 22.73 7.58
CA ASP A 186 2.79 21.61 7.97
C ASP A 186 3.35 20.90 6.72
N MET A 187 4.67 20.92 6.59
CA MET A 187 5.38 20.28 5.48
C MET A 187 5.21 18.75 5.43
N ARG A 188 4.79 18.10 6.52
CA ARG A 188 4.40 16.68 6.52
C ARG A 188 3.11 16.45 5.72
N LEU A 189 2.18 17.39 5.76
CA LEU A 189 0.96 17.35 4.95
C LEU A 189 1.30 17.56 3.47
N ALA A 190 2.23 18.49 3.18
CA ALA A 190 2.77 18.67 1.83
C ALA A 190 3.44 17.39 1.31
N ALA A 191 4.27 16.72 2.13
CA ALA A 191 4.89 15.45 1.77
C ALA A 191 3.86 14.33 1.51
N THR A 192 2.80 14.28 2.33
CA THR A 192 1.69 13.33 2.16
C THR A 192 0.92 13.60 0.86
N ALA A 193 0.64 14.86 0.55
CA ALA A 193 0.02 15.26 -0.70
C ALA A 193 0.89 14.90 -1.91
N SER A 194 2.20 15.21 -1.88
CA SER A 194 3.12 14.84 -2.95
C SER A 194 3.22 13.32 -3.16
N LEU A 195 3.20 12.54 -2.07
CA LEU A 195 3.14 11.08 -2.16
C LEU A 195 1.84 10.59 -2.81
N ALA A 196 0.69 11.14 -2.43
CA ALA A 196 -0.58 10.76 -3.03
C ALA A 196 -0.63 11.14 -4.52
N ALA A 197 -0.19 12.35 -4.87
CA ALA A 197 -0.13 12.84 -6.24
C ALA A 197 0.77 11.97 -7.13
N VAL A 198 2.00 11.67 -6.67
CA VAL A 198 2.95 10.85 -7.45
C VAL A 198 2.43 9.43 -7.66
N CYS A 199 1.77 8.83 -6.67
CA CYS A 199 1.18 7.50 -6.81
C CYS A 199 0.02 7.48 -7.80
N LEU A 200 -0.83 8.51 -7.80
CA LEU A 200 -1.94 8.65 -8.75
C LEU A 200 -1.44 8.86 -10.17
N PHE A 201 -0.46 9.74 -10.38
CA PHE A 201 0.15 9.95 -11.70
C PHE A 201 0.92 8.73 -12.19
N ALA A 202 1.62 8.01 -11.30
CA ALA A 202 2.25 6.73 -11.64
C ALA A 202 1.20 5.69 -12.08
N GLN A 203 0.03 5.67 -11.44
CA GLN A 203 -1.08 4.82 -11.86
C GLN A 203 -1.63 5.23 -13.24
N VAL A 204 -1.71 6.52 -13.55
CA VAL A 204 -2.10 7.01 -14.88
C VAL A 204 -1.09 6.56 -15.94
N ALA A 205 0.20 6.65 -15.64
CA ALA A 205 1.28 6.27 -16.55
C ALA A 205 1.35 4.75 -16.81
N THR A 206 1.18 3.94 -15.76
CA THR A 206 1.34 2.47 -15.83
C THR A 206 0.03 1.73 -16.08
N GLY A 207 -1.11 2.41 -15.91
CA GLY A 207 -2.46 1.83 -16.01
C GLY A 207 -2.87 0.97 -14.81
N TRP A 208 -2.03 0.85 -13.78
CA TRP A 208 -2.29 0.05 -12.58
C TRP A 208 -1.87 0.81 -11.32
N PRO A 209 -2.51 0.57 -10.16
CA PRO A 209 -2.15 1.27 -8.92
C PRO A 209 -0.68 1.06 -8.57
N VAL A 210 -0.04 2.12 -8.08
CA VAL A 210 1.33 2.11 -7.55
C VAL A 210 1.28 2.55 -6.09
N THR A 211 2.07 1.91 -5.24
CA THR A 211 2.24 2.30 -3.83
C THR A 211 3.72 2.52 -3.56
N ALA A 212 4.03 3.47 -2.70
CA ALA A 212 5.39 3.88 -2.42
C ALA A 212 5.55 4.40 -0.98
N PRO A 213 6.74 4.24 -0.38
CA PRO A 213 7.08 4.98 0.83
C PRO A 213 7.48 6.42 0.46
N GLY A 214 7.27 7.37 1.39
CA GLY A 214 7.60 8.79 1.16
C GLY A 214 9.05 9.03 0.70
N LYS A 215 10.01 8.23 1.16
CA LYS A 215 11.41 8.31 0.74
C LYS A 215 11.66 8.06 -0.75
N CYS A 216 10.75 7.37 -1.45
CA CYS A 216 10.86 7.10 -2.88
C CYS A 216 10.16 8.16 -3.74
N VAL A 217 9.53 9.17 -3.14
CA VAL A 217 8.82 10.23 -3.89
C VAL A 217 9.77 10.97 -4.85
N PRO A 218 10.97 11.42 -4.44
CA PRO A 218 11.89 12.09 -5.37
C PRO A 218 12.25 11.24 -6.60
N ASP A 219 12.56 9.96 -6.39
CA ASP A 219 12.91 9.03 -7.47
C ASP A 219 11.72 8.75 -8.40
N LEU A 220 10.51 8.64 -7.85
CA LEU A 220 9.27 8.45 -8.62
C LEU A 220 8.89 9.69 -9.42
N VAL A 221 9.05 10.88 -8.85
CA VAL A 221 8.80 12.14 -9.54
C VAL A 221 9.80 12.34 -10.67
N SER A 222 11.08 12.05 -10.43
CA SER A 222 12.11 12.02 -11.48
C SER A 222 11.75 11.04 -12.59
N TRP A 223 11.35 9.82 -12.25
CA TRP A 223 10.91 8.83 -13.24
C TRP A 223 9.70 9.31 -14.06
N LEU A 224 8.67 9.86 -13.40
CA LEU A 224 7.49 10.39 -14.08
C LEU A 224 7.84 11.55 -15.04
N SER A 225 8.76 12.42 -14.65
CA SER A 225 9.25 13.52 -15.49
C SER A 225 9.90 12.99 -16.77
N ASP A 226 10.80 12.00 -16.65
CA ASP A 226 11.44 11.35 -17.79
C ASP A 226 10.42 10.63 -18.68
N PHE A 227 9.49 9.90 -18.07
CA PHE A 227 8.42 9.19 -18.76
C PHE A 227 7.55 10.15 -19.60
N VAL A 228 7.09 11.25 -18.99
CA VAL A 228 6.27 12.25 -19.67
C VAL A 228 7.04 12.94 -20.80
N SER A 229 8.31 13.29 -20.56
CA SER A 229 9.17 13.94 -21.57
C SER A 229 9.43 13.04 -22.78
N SER A 230 9.71 11.76 -22.52
CA SER A 230 9.87 10.73 -23.56
C SER A 230 8.58 10.54 -24.36
N ARG A 231 7.43 10.44 -23.68
CA ARG A 231 6.12 10.27 -24.33
C ARG A 231 5.69 11.48 -25.17
N ARG A 232 5.94 12.71 -24.69
CA ARG A 232 5.69 13.94 -25.46
C ARG A 232 6.51 13.97 -26.75
N SER A 233 7.79 13.58 -26.67
CA SER A 233 8.68 13.52 -27.83
C SER A 233 8.24 12.47 -28.85
N SER A 234 7.72 11.33 -28.38
CA SER A 234 7.23 10.24 -29.24
C SER A 234 5.88 10.54 -29.90
N ASN A 235 4.96 11.24 -29.22
CA ASN A 235 3.62 11.58 -29.73
C ASN A 235 3.64 12.42 -31.01
N ASN A 236 4.74 13.11 -31.31
CA ASN A 236 4.92 13.84 -32.56
C ASN A 236 5.12 12.95 -33.80
N SER A 237 5.19 11.61 -33.65
CA SER A 237 5.68 10.73 -34.72
C SER A 237 4.78 9.56 -35.15
N LYS A 238 3.65 9.25 -34.48
CA LYS A 238 2.54 8.38 -34.97
C LYS A 238 1.54 8.08 -33.85
N GLU A 239 0.27 7.97 -34.21
CA GLU A 239 -0.87 7.65 -33.35
C GLU A 239 -0.66 6.37 -32.52
N THR A 240 -0.24 6.53 -31.26
CA THR A 240 -0.50 5.51 -30.23
C THR A 240 -1.81 5.84 -29.53
N THR A 241 -2.67 4.82 -29.37
CA THR A 241 -3.91 4.87 -28.58
C THR A 241 -3.62 5.05 -27.08
N THR A 242 -3.15 6.24 -26.74
CA THR A 242 -2.94 6.69 -25.36
C THR A 242 -4.27 6.86 -24.64
N SER A 243 -4.36 6.44 -23.38
CA SER A 243 -5.57 6.64 -22.60
C SER A 243 -5.88 8.14 -22.44
N PRO A 244 -7.16 8.55 -22.35
CA PRO A 244 -7.54 9.94 -22.13
C PRO A 244 -6.93 10.54 -20.87
N ALA A 245 -6.83 9.75 -19.79
CA ALA A 245 -6.16 10.15 -18.55
C ALA A 245 -4.67 10.47 -18.76
N LEU A 246 -3.97 9.61 -19.52
CA LEU A 246 -2.56 9.85 -19.83
C LEU A 246 -2.40 11.10 -20.71
N GLN A 247 -3.27 11.31 -21.69
CA GLN A 247 -3.26 12.52 -22.50
C GLN A 247 -3.49 13.79 -21.67
N ALA A 248 -4.44 13.77 -20.73
CA ALA A 248 -4.64 14.88 -19.79
C ALA A 248 -3.37 15.18 -18.97
N LEU A 249 -2.70 14.14 -18.47
CA LEU A 249 -1.44 14.30 -17.75
C LEU A 249 -0.33 14.87 -18.65
N LEU A 250 -0.17 14.33 -19.85
CA LEU A 250 0.83 14.78 -20.83
C LEU A 250 0.63 16.23 -21.26
N ASN A 251 -0.59 16.75 -21.28
CA ASN A 251 -0.88 18.13 -21.66
C ASN A 251 -0.84 19.13 -20.49
N SER A 252 -0.56 18.66 -19.27
CA SER A 252 -0.58 19.47 -18.06
C SER A 252 0.81 19.94 -17.59
N THR A 253 0.82 20.89 -16.64
CA THR A 253 2.02 21.34 -15.91
C THR A 253 2.24 20.59 -14.59
N ALA A 254 1.36 19.65 -14.22
CA ALA A 254 1.35 19.06 -12.89
C ALA A 254 2.63 18.28 -12.54
N ILE A 255 3.30 17.68 -13.53
CA ILE A 255 4.57 16.97 -13.30
C ILE A 255 5.71 17.97 -13.01
N PRO A 256 5.95 19.00 -13.83
CA PRO A 256 6.84 20.11 -13.46
C PRO A 256 6.55 20.71 -12.08
N ASP A 257 5.28 21.02 -11.79
CA ASP A 257 4.88 21.56 -10.49
C ASP A 257 5.23 20.58 -9.34
N LEU A 258 4.99 19.28 -9.54
CA LEU A 258 5.33 18.25 -8.57
C LEU A 258 6.85 18.07 -8.38
N VAL A 259 7.67 18.27 -9.42
CA VAL A 259 9.14 18.26 -9.33
C VAL A 259 9.62 19.38 -8.40
N GLU A 260 9.12 20.60 -8.61
CA GLU A 260 9.48 21.75 -7.78
C GLU A 260 9.02 21.57 -6.33
N LEU A 261 7.77 21.15 -6.13
CA LEU A 261 7.21 20.87 -4.80
C LEU A 261 8.04 19.81 -4.06
N THR A 262 8.42 18.73 -4.74
CA THR A 262 9.21 17.65 -4.13
C THR A 262 10.62 18.11 -3.77
N ALA A 263 11.24 18.96 -4.59
CA ALA A 263 12.54 19.55 -4.29
C ALA A 263 12.48 20.45 -3.05
N LEU A 264 11.45 21.29 -2.94
CA LEU A 264 11.23 22.17 -1.78
C LEU A 264 10.97 21.36 -0.50
N ILE A 265 10.09 20.35 -0.55
CA ILE A 265 9.84 19.45 0.58
C ILE A 265 11.13 18.75 1.00
N SER A 266 11.91 18.25 0.03
CA SER A 266 13.18 17.60 0.32
C SER A 266 14.16 18.57 0.98
N GLN A 267 14.26 19.81 0.50
CA GLN A 267 15.11 20.83 1.11
C GLN A 267 14.70 21.09 2.56
N HIS A 268 13.42 21.38 2.82
CA HIS A 268 12.90 21.60 4.17
C HIS A 268 13.23 20.42 5.12
N MET A 269 12.97 19.19 4.68
CA MET A 269 13.19 17.99 5.49
C MET A 269 14.66 17.73 5.83
N HIS A 270 15.61 18.19 5.00
CA HIS A 270 17.04 17.99 5.23
C HIS A 270 17.71 19.17 5.93
N SER A 271 17.31 20.41 5.64
CA SER A 271 17.97 21.61 6.15
C SER A 271 17.24 22.26 7.32
N GLY A 272 16.02 21.81 7.66
CA GLY A 272 15.18 22.42 8.69
C GLY A 272 14.81 23.88 8.42
N ILE A 273 14.96 24.32 7.16
CA ILE A 273 14.62 25.68 6.74
C ILE A 273 13.11 25.72 6.58
N ASP A 274 12.43 26.52 7.40
CA ASP A 274 10.99 26.75 7.25
C ASP A 274 10.69 27.37 5.89
N ILE A 275 10.03 26.58 5.04
CA ILE A 275 9.49 27.06 3.77
C ILE A 275 8.06 27.46 4.07
N SER A 276 7.80 28.77 4.12
CA SER A 276 6.43 29.26 4.27
C SER A 276 5.59 28.76 3.11
N PHE A 277 4.41 28.18 3.39
CA PHE A 277 3.40 27.90 2.38
C PHE A 277 2.89 29.24 1.82
N ASN A 278 3.59 29.76 0.82
CA ASN A 278 3.23 31.01 0.18
C ASN A 278 2.19 30.74 -0.92
N THR A 279 1.62 31.82 -1.46
CA THR A 279 0.59 31.76 -2.50
C THR A 279 1.04 30.94 -3.72
N ASP A 280 2.32 31.02 -4.10
CA ASP A 280 2.88 30.25 -5.22
C ASP A 280 2.86 28.73 -4.97
N LEU A 281 3.28 28.27 -3.79
CA LEU A 281 3.24 26.86 -3.40
C LEU A 281 1.80 26.33 -3.37
N GLY A 282 0.86 27.15 -2.88
CA GLY A 282 -0.57 26.86 -2.91
C GLY A 282 -1.08 26.65 -4.33
N THR A 283 -0.78 27.56 -5.25
CA THR A 283 -1.24 27.43 -6.64
C THR A 283 -0.68 26.18 -7.34
N LYS A 284 0.57 25.79 -7.05
CA LYS A 284 1.17 24.55 -7.58
C LYS A 284 0.45 23.31 -7.07
N PHE A 285 0.14 23.25 -5.78
CA PHE A 285 -0.63 22.13 -5.22
C PHE A 285 -2.06 22.08 -5.76
N GLU A 286 -2.75 23.22 -5.89
CA GLU A 286 -4.08 23.27 -6.50
C GLU A 286 -4.07 22.73 -7.93
N GLN A 287 -3.06 23.12 -8.72
CA GLN A 287 -2.88 22.62 -10.08
C GLN A 287 -2.66 21.10 -10.12
N VAL A 288 -1.78 20.58 -9.24
CA VAL A 288 -1.56 19.14 -9.08
C VAL A 288 -2.85 18.40 -8.72
N VAL A 289 -3.63 18.93 -7.77
CA VAL A 289 -4.92 18.35 -7.35
C VAL A 289 -5.93 18.35 -8.49
N ASN A 290 -6.05 19.46 -9.23
CA ASN A 290 -7.00 19.59 -10.33
C ASN A 290 -6.70 18.60 -11.45
N VAL A 291 -5.43 18.47 -11.83
CA VAL A 291 -4.99 17.50 -12.84
C VAL A 291 -5.16 16.07 -12.34
N ALA A 292 -4.86 15.78 -11.07
CA ALA A 292 -5.09 14.46 -10.48
C ALA A 292 -6.57 14.05 -10.52
N LYS A 293 -7.47 14.97 -10.12
CA LYS A 293 -8.93 14.81 -10.22
C LYS A 293 -9.36 14.52 -11.66
N GLN A 294 -8.87 15.31 -12.62
CA GLN A 294 -9.20 15.14 -14.03
C GLN A 294 -8.71 13.79 -14.57
N CYS A 295 -7.46 13.43 -14.30
CA CYS A 295 -6.89 12.16 -14.74
C CYS A 295 -7.71 10.99 -14.20
N ARG A 296 -8.02 10.98 -12.90
CA ARG A 296 -8.81 9.92 -12.27
C ARG A 296 -10.23 9.82 -12.85
N LYS A 297 -10.89 10.94 -13.17
CA LYS A 297 -12.17 10.94 -13.91
C LYS A 297 -12.07 10.28 -15.29
N LEU A 298 -10.91 10.36 -15.92
CA LEU A 298 -10.65 9.80 -17.24
C LEU A 298 -10.11 8.35 -17.20
N MET A 299 -9.92 7.77 -16.01
CA MET A 299 -9.52 6.36 -15.82
C MET A 299 -10.71 5.40 -15.73
N THR A 300 -11.94 5.93 -15.61
CA THR A 300 -13.18 5.14 -15.46
C THR A 300 -13.67 4.57 -16.77
#